data_AF-W2TAJ2-F1
#
_entry.id   AF-W2TAJ2-F1
#
_cell.length_a   1.000
_cell.length_b   1.000
_cell.length_c   1.000
_cell.angle_alpha   90.00
_cell.angle_beta   90.00
_cell.angle_gamma   90.00
#
_symmetry.space_group_name_H-M   'P 1'
#
loop_
_entity.id
_entity.type
_entity.pdbx_description
1 polymer ?
#
loop_
_entity_poly.entity_id
_entity_poly.type
_entity_poly.pdbx_seq_one_letter_code
_entity_poly.pdbx_strand_id
1 'polypeptide(L)'
;MMKIVVLVVIVSTVYSEFWHGEIPDVPGVSAASMDKLRQMMTPRPTTKEGFMQVIQQWMNGLSPTEKEAAEEFGEQMRQKHHTMQPGASG
;
A
#
# COMPACT_ATOMS: atom_id res chain seq x y z
N MET A 1 1.32 -16.57 4.99
CA MET A 1 2.38 -15.65 5.47
C MET A 1 2.83 -14.62 4.41
N MET A 2 2.85 -14.94 3.10
CA MET A 2 3.21 -13.94 2.05
C MET A 2 2.26 -12.75 1.94
N LYS A 3 0.94 -12.97 2.06
CA LYS A 3 -0.10 -11.92 1.96
C LYS A 3 0.09 -10.75 2.94
N ILE A 4 0.65 -11.00 4.13
CA ILE A 4 0.90 -9.95 5.13
C ILE A 4 2.10 -9.09 4.73
N VAL A 5 3.13 -9.69 4.13
CA VAL A 5 4.36 -8.97 3.75
C VAL A 5 4.10 -7.99 2.61
N VAL A 6 3.29 -8.40 1.64
CA VAL A 6 2.88 -7.57 0.49
C VAL A 6 2.08 -6.36 0.97
N LEU A 7 1.16 -6.59 1.89
CA LEU A 7 0.40 -5.56 2.60
C LEU A 7 1.33 -4.53 3.28
N VAL A 8 2.36 -5.00 3.99
CA VAL A 8 3.32 -4.12 4.68
C VAL A 8 4.12 -3.26 3.70
N VAL A 9 4.43 -3.75 2.50
CA VAL A 9 5.15 -2.96 1.48
C VAL A 9 4.26 -1.85 0.92
N ILE A 10 3.02 -2.16 0.54
CA ILE A 10 2.05 -1.16 0.05
C ILE A 10 1.79 -0.11 1.14
N VAL A 11 1.57 -0.56 2.37
CA VAL A 11 1.42 0.31 3.56
C VAL A 11 2.64 1.23 3.68
N SER A 12 3.85 0.71 3.51
CA SER A 12 5.08 1.50 3.67
C SER A 12 5.25 2.53 2.55
N THR A 13 5.01 2.15 1.29
CA THR A 13 5.10 3.08 0.15
C THR A 13 4.04 4.16 0.24
N VAL A 14 2.78 3.76 0.43
CA VAL A 14 1.68 4.70 0.59
C VAL A 14 1.91 5.58 1.81
N TYR A 15 2.39 5.06 2.94
CA TYR A 15 2.71 5.87 4.12
C TYR A 15 3.80 6.90 3.81
N SER A 16 4.95 6.46 3.30
CA SER A 16 6.08 7.35 3.01
C SER A 16 5.70 8.48 2.05
N GLU A 17 4.96 8.19 0.99
CA GLU A 17 4.52 9.21 0.03
C GLU A 17 3.33 10.02 0.55
N PHE A 18 2.42 9.41 1.29
CA PHE A 18 1.33 10.10 1.96
C PHE A 18 1.85 11.18 2.90
N TRP A 19 2.95 10.94 3.62
CA TRP A 19 3.61 11.97 4.44
C TRP A 19 4.33 13.04 3.60
N HIS A 20 4.80 12.70 2.39
CA HIS A 20 5.30 13.66 1.39
C HIS A 20 4.20 14.43 0.65
N GLY A 21 2.93 14.04 0.82
CA GLY A 21 1.75 14.77 0.33
C GLY A 21 1.03 14.13 -0.86
N GLU A 22 1.51 12.99 -1.37
CA GLU A 22 0.88 12.30 -2.51
C GLU A 22 0.65 10.82 -2.18
N ILE A 23 -0.55 10.30 -2.46
CA ILE A 23 -0.82 8.87 -2.37
C ILE A 23 -0.61 8.29 -3.78
N PRO A 24 0.43 7.45 -4.00
CA PRO A 24 0.73 6.89 -5.30
C PRO A 24 -0.46 6.05 -5.78
N ASP A 25 -0.75 6.13 -7.07
CA ASP A 25 -1.80 5.32 -7.67
C ASP A 25 -1.36 3.86 -7.76
N VAL A 26 -2.23 2.94 -7.33
CA VAL A 26 -1.95 1.50 -7.38
C VAL A 26 -2.46 0.95 -8.72
N PRO A 27 -1.58 0.54 -9.64
CA PRO A 27 -1.99 0.05 -10.95
C PRO A 27 -2.89 -1.18 -10.81
N GLY A 28 -4.03 -1.15 -11.49
CA GLY A 28 -5.05 -2.21 -11.45
C GLY A 28 -6.07 -2.07 -10.31
N VAL A 29 -5.93 -1.08 -9.43
CA VAL A 29 -7.02 -0.61 -8.55
C VAL A 29 -7.79 0.51 -9.25
N SER A 30 -9.11 0.52 -9.12
CA SER A 30 -9.93 1.55 -9.78
C SER A 30 -9.69 2.92 -9.15
N ALA A 31 -9.75 3.98 -9.97
CA ALA A 31 -9.65 5.36 -9.49
C ALA A 31 -10.67 5.69 -8.38
N ALA A 32 -11.87 5.11 -8.44
CA ALA A 32 -12.89 5.25 -7.38
C ALA A 32 -12.47 4.62 -6.04
N SER A 33 -11.76 3.50 -6.08
CA SER A 33 -11.21 2.83 -4.90
C SER A 33 -10.03 3.62 -4.32
N MET A 34 -9.18 4.19 -5.18
CA MET A 34 -8.11 5.11 -4.77
C MET A 34 -8.65 6.42 -4.18
N ASP A 35 -9.73 6.96 -4.73
CA ASP A 35 -10.39 8.15 -4.20
C ASP A 35 -10.95 7.90 -2.79
N LYS A 36 -11.60 6.75 -2.58
CA LYS A 36 -12.03 6.31 -1.25
C LYS A 36 -10.86 6.22 -0.26
N LEU A 37 -9.69 5.73 -0.70
CA LEU A 37 -8.50 5.71 0.13
C LEU A 37 -8.08 7.12 0.57
N ARG A 38 -8.02 8.06 -0.38
CA ARG A 38 -7.68 9.47 -0.11
C ARG A 38 -8.68 10.11 0.86
N GLN A 39 -9.97 9.82 0.69
CA GLN A 39 -11.01 10.26 1.60
C GLN A 39 -10.84 9.65 3.00
N MET A 40 -10.58 8.35 3.14
CA MET A 40 -10.36 7.73 4.46
C MET A 40 -9.06 8.19 5.14
N MET A 41 -8.06 8.59 4.35
CA MET A 41 -6.84 9.22 4.85
C MET A 41 -6.99 10.71 5.13
N THR A 42 -8.20 11.28 4.99
CA THR A 42 -8.52 12.68 5.26
C THR A 42 -9.65 12.77 6.32
N PRO A 43 -9.40 13.32 7.53
CA PRO A 43 -8.18 13.97 7.97
C PRO A 43 -7.01 12.99 8.12
N ARG A 44 -5.79 13.50 7.92
CA ARG A 44 -4.57 12.68 7.97
C ARG A 44 -4.48 11.93 9.31
N PRO A 45 -4.45 10.58 9.31
CA PRO A 45 -4.25 9.83 10.54
C PRO A 45 -2.90 10.20 11.14
N THR A 46 -2.91 10.53 12.43
CA THR A 46 -1.73 11.00 13.18
C THR A 46 -0.91 9.85 13.75
N THR A 47 -1.47 8.64 13.77
CA THR A 47 -0.83 7.44 14.32
C THR A 47 -0.69 6.34 13.27
N LYS A 48 0.36 5.52 13.43
CA LYS A 48 0.57 4.32 12.61
C LYS A 48 -0.62 3.36 12.70
N GLU A 49 -1.22 3.23 13.89
CA GLU A 49 -2.39 2.36 14.10
C GLU A 49 -3.61 2.85 13.32
N GLY A 50 -3.90 4.17 13.36
CA GLY A 50 -4.99 4.75 12.57
C GLY A 50 -4.77 4.57 11.07
N PHE A 51 -3.53 4.75 10.61
CA PHE A 51 -3.17 4.47 9.22
C PHE A 51 -3.38 3.00 8.84
N MET A 52 -2.93 2.07 9.68
CA MET A 52 -3.12 0.64 9.44
C MET A 52 -4.60 0.26 9.38
N GLN A 53 -5.44 0.82 10.26
CA GLN A 53 -6.88 0.60 10.21
C GLN A 53 -7.51 1.11 8.91
N VAL A 54 -7.13 2.31 8.45
CA VAL A 54 -7.61 2.87 7.18
C VAL A 54 -7.22 1.99 5.99
N ILE A 55 -5.96 1.55 5.90
CA ILE A 55 -5.51 0.65 4.84
C ILE A 55 -6.26 -0.68 4.89
N GLN A 56 -6.44 -1.25 6.09
CA GLN A 56 -7.19 -2.49 6.26
C GLN A 56 -8.64 -2.34 5.81
N GLN A 57 -9.31 -1.23 6.16
CA GLN A 57 -10.67 -0.95 5.71
C GLN A 57 -10.75 -0.79 4.19
N TRP A 58 -9.81 -0.04 3.60
CA TRP A 58 -9.72 0.13 2.17
C TRP A 58 -9.55 -1.19 1.44
N MET A 59 -8.58 -2.01 1.87
CA MET A 59 -8.36 -3.33 1.28
C MET A 59 -9.57 -4.25 1.42
N ASN A 60 -10.29 -4.22 2.55
CA ASN A 60 -11.51 -5.01 2.69
C ASN A 60 -12.60 -4.57 1.70
N GLY A 61 -12.65 -3.27 1.37
CA GLY A 61 -13.57 -2.70 0.39
C GLY A 61 -13.18 -2.90 -1.07
N LEU A 62 -11.98 -3.41 -1.37
CA LEU A 62 -11.55 -3.72 -2.73
C LEU A 62 -12.23 -5.00 -3.26
N SER A 63 -12.52 -5.00 -4.54
CA SER A 63 -12.98 -6.19 -5.28
C SER A 63 -11.87 -7.26 -5.33
N PRO A 64 -12.19 -8.55 -5.55
CA PRO A 64 -11.18 -9.61 -5.65
C PRO A 64 -10.05 -9.28 -6.65
N THR A 65 -10.43 -8.78 -7.83
CA THR A 65 -9.48 -8.38 -8.88
C THR A 65 -8.60 -7.20 -8.47
N GLU A 66 -9.15 -6.22 -7.76
CA GLU A 66 -8.39 -5.07 -7.27
C GLU A 66 -7.45 -5.46 -6.11
N LYS A 67 -7.84 -6.46 -5.31
CA LYS A 67 -6.98 -7.05 -4.27
C LYS A 67 -5.78 -7.75 -4.91
N GLU A 68 -6.01 -8.54 -5.95
CA GLU A 68 -4.93 -9.20 -6.71
C GLU A 68 -3.98 -8.15 -7.31
N ALA A 69 -4.50 -7.11 -7.95
CA ALA A 69 -3.68 -6.04 -8.52
C ALA A 69 -2.86 -5.29 -7.44
N ALA A 70 -3.48 -4.99 -6.29
CA ALA A 70 -2.77 -4.40 -5.16
C ALA A 70 -1.68 -5.37 -4.64
N GLU A 71 -1.97 -6.66 -4.56
CA GLU A 71 -1.00 -7.68 -4.16
C GLU A 71 0.20 -7.75 -5.14
N GLU A 72 -0.06 -7.79 -6.44
CA GLU A 72 0.99 -7.78 -7.47
C GLU A 72 1.84 -6.50 -7.41
N PHE A 73 1.23 -5.34 -7.17
CA PHE A 73 1.95 -4.09 -6.98
C PHE A 73 2.86 -4.14 -5.75
N GLY A 74 2.35 -4.65 -4.63
CA GLY A 74 3.15 -4.82 -3.42
C GLY A 74 4.30 -5.81 -3.60
N GLU A 75 4.12 -6.88 -4.39
CA GLU A 75 5.18 -7.81 -4.76
C GLU A 75 6.23 -7.18 -5.67
N GLN A 76 5.83 -6.40 -6.68
CA GLN A 76 6.76 -5.65 -7.53
C GLN A 76 7.58 -4.65 -6.72
N MET A 77 6.95 -3.93 -5.80
CA MET A 77 7.65 -3.00 -4.91
C MET A 77 8.58 -3.75 -3.95
N ARG A 78 8.17 -4.91 -3.43
CA ARG A 78 9.04 -5.77 -2.62
C ARG A 78 10.27 -6.20 -3.39
N GLN A 79 10.12 -6.64 -4.64
CA GLN A 79 11.25 -7.00 -5.49
C GLN A 79 12.16 -5.81 -5.73
N LYS A 80 11.63 -4.63 -6.08
CA LYS A 80 12.43 -3.40 -6.25
C LYS A 80 13.20 -3.03 -4.98
N HIS A 81 12.57 -3.09 -3.81
CA HIS A 81 13.22 -2.82 -2.53
C HIS A 81 14.27 -3.88 -2.15
N HIS A 82 14.05 -5.15 -2.48
CA HIS A 82 15.05 -6.21 -2.30
C HIS A 82 16.23 -6.06 -3.26
N THR A 83 15.98 -5.62 -4.50
CA THR A 83 17.02 -5.41 -5.52
C THR A 83 17.85 -4.14 -5.27
N MET A 84 17.33 -3.19 -4.50
CA MET A 84 18.08 -2.01 -4.03
C MET A 84 18.92 -2.25 -2.77
N GLN A 85 19.00 -3.49 -2.27
CA GLN A 85 19.93 -3.86 -1.20
C GLN A 85 21.15 -4.59 -1.79
N PRO A 86 22.21 -3.89 -2.26
CA PRO A 86 23.50 -4.53 -2.49
C PRO A 86 24.14 -4.80 -1.11
N GLY A 87 23.80 -5.93 -0.52
CA GLY A 87 24.30 -6.25 0.82
C GLY A 87 23.74 -7.51 1.45
N ALA A 88 23.74 -8.63 0.73
CA ALA A 88 23.73 -9.97 1.34
C ALA A 88 24.40 -10.97 0.39
N SER A 89 25.66 -10.69 0.05
CA SER A 89 26.61 -11.75 -0.31
C SER A 89 27.24 -12.24 0.99
N GLY A 90 27.13 -13.54 1.27
CA GLY A 90 27.76 -14.21 2.42
C GLY A 90 26.96 -15.39 2.92
#